data_AF-A0A944TXH0-F1
#
_entry.id   AF-A0A944TXH0-F1
#
_cell.length_a   1.000
_cell.length_b   1.000
_cell.length_c   1.000
_cell.angle_alpha   90.00
_cell.angle_beta   90.00
_cell.angle_gamma   90.00
#
_symmetry.space_group_name_H-M   'P 1'
#
loop_
_entity.id
_entity.type
_entity.pdbx_description
1 polymer ?
#
loop_
_entity_poly.entity_id
_entity_poly.type
_entity_poly.pdbx_seq_one_letter_code
_entity_poly.pdbx_strand_id
1 'polypeptide(L)'
;VEILAAGLTGSNFGFEASSFLNADGDAPGVGQLIIAIDPSFFAGDQFSERTETMVSSILEQPSTRLPGNKRLEKRKIRESSQSITISKELFEKISKLS
;
A
#
# COMPACT_ATOMS: atom_id res chain seq x y z
N VAL A 1 11.95 -8.91 -4.50
CA VAL A 1 11.82 -7.46 -4.27
C VAL A 1 13.18 -6.80 -4.39
N GLU A 2 14.18 -7.18 -3.58
CA GLU A 2 15.56 -6.64 -3.60
C GLU A 2 16.18 -6.40 -4.99
N ILE A 3 16.19 -7.40 -5.87
CA ILE A 3 16.80 -7.24 -7.22
C ILE A 3 16.15 -6.09 -8.00
N LEU A 4 14.83 -5.94 -7.92
CA LEU A 4 14.08 -4.95 -8.70
C LEU A 4 13.98 -3.59 -8.02
N ALA A 5 13.88 -3.56 -6.70
CA ALA A 5 13.70 -2.33 -5.93
C ALA A 5 15.02 -1.72 -5.45
N ALA A 6 16.11 -2.48 -5.39
CA ALA A 6 17.43 -1.99 -5.00
C ALA A 6 18.45 -2.18 -6.12
N GLY A 7 18.69 -3.43 -6.55
CA GLY A 7 19.71 -3.74 -7.56
C GLY A 7 19.49 -3.01 -8.89
N LEU A 8 18.27 -3.04 -9.43
CA LEU A 8 17.92 -2.37 -10.70
C LEU A 8 17.94 -0.85 -10.60
N THR A 9 17.56 -0.29 -9.45
CA THR A 9 17.48 1.16 -9.24
C THR A 9 18.83 1.76 -8.81
N GLY A 10 19.84 0.92 -8.53
CA GLY A 10 21.12 1.35 -7.97
C GLY A 10 21.02 1.83 -6.52
N SER A 11 19.96 1.43 -5.82
CA SER A 11 19.71 1.80 -4.42
C SER A 11 20.24 0.73 -3.47
N ASN A 12 20.33 1.06 -2.18
CA ASN A 12 20.81 0.14 -1.16
C ASN A 12 19.91 -1.11 -1.08
N PHE A 13 20.53 -2.28 -1.00
CA PHE A 13 19.86 -3.50 -0.55
C PHE A 13 19.40 -3.34 0.90
N GLY A 14 18.45 -4.15 1.34
CA GLY A 14 17.91 -4.09 2.70
C GLY A 14 18.95 -4.27 3.81
N PHE A 15 20.08 -4.95 3.52
CA PHE A 15 21.19 -5.09 4.46
C PHE A 15 22.23 -3.95 4.39
N GLU A 16 22.18 -3.12 3.35
CA GLU A 16 23.02 -1.91 3.18
C GLU A 16 22.31 -0.66 3.70
N ALA A 17 20.98 -0.71 3.76
CA ALA A 17 20.14 0.39 4.22
C ALA A 17 20.30 0.64 5.73
N SER A 18 20.22 1.92 6.13
CA SER A 18 20.08 2.29 7.53
C SER A 18 18.72 1.85 8.11
N SER A 19 18.57 1.92 9.43
CA SER A 19 17.38 1.43 10.13
C SER A 19 16.12 2.18 9.71
N PHE A 20 15.05 1.43 9.43
CA PHE A 20 13.69 1.98 9.25
C PHE A 20 12.94 2.19 10.56
N LEU A 21 13.48 1.68 11.66
CA LEU A 21 12.76 1.58 12.94
C LEU A 21 13.11 2.72 13.90
N ASN A 22 14.28 3.34 13.69
CA ASN A 22 14.77 4.45 14.51
C ASN A 22 15.21 5.59 13.60
N ALA A 23 15.15 6.83 14.08
CA ALA A 23 15.54 8.02 13.34
C ALA A 23 17.06 8.30 13.38
N ASP A 24 17.86 7.31 13.79
CA ASP A 24 19.31 7.44 13.93
C ASP A 24 20.00 7.13 12.61
N GLY A 25 20.87 8.04 12.16
CA GLY A 25 21.68 7.87 10.95
C GLY A 25 21.07 8.51 9.69
N ASP A 26 21.74 8.27 8.55
CA ASP A 26 21.32 8.79 7.26
C ASP A 26 20.03 8.13 6.76
N ALA A 27 19.37 8.75 5.76
CA ALA A 27 18.20 8.15 5.13
C ALA A 27 18.54 6.76 4.55
N PRO A 28 17.64 5.76 4.66
CA PRO A 28 17.93 4.36 4.27
C PRO A 28 18.45 4.15 2.85
N GLY A 29 18.21 5.09 1.93
CA GLY A 29 18.74 5.04 0.57
C GLY A 29 18.20 3.87 -0.26
N VAL A 30 17.02 3.35 0.10
CA VAL A 30 16.34 2.29 -0.65
C VAL A 30 15.63 2.82 -1.90
N GLY A 31 15.36 1.92 -2.83
CA GLY A 31 14.69 2.24 -4.08
C GLY A 31 13.29 1.64 -4.18
N GLN A 32 12.61 2.00 -5.26
CA GLN A 32 11.29 1.51 -5.60
C GLN A 32 11.19 1.30 -7.10
N LEU A 33 10.64 0.15 -7.51
CA LEU A 33 10.18 -0.07 -8.88
C LEU A 33 8.65 0.01 -8.91
N ILE A 34 8.11 0.74 -9.88
CA ILE A 34 6.68 0.77 -10.20
C ILE A 34 6.51 0.18 -11.59
N ILE A 35 5.61 -0.81 -11.71
CA ILE A 35 5.19 -1.38 -13.00
C ILE A 35 3.71 -1.06 -13.16
N ALA A 36 3.37 -0.34 -14.22
CA ALA A 36 2.00 -0.10 -14.64
C ALA A 36 1.72 -0.93 -15.88
N ILE A 37 0.61 -1.67 -15.86
CA ILE A 37 0.16 -2.51 -16.98
C ILE A 37 -1.19 -1.96 -17.42
N ASP A 38 -1.30 -1.64 -18.70
CA ASP A 38 -2.59 -1.37 -19.32
C ASP A 38 -3.25 -2.70 -19.70
N PRO A 39 -4.30 -3.14 -18.98
CA PRO A 39 -4.96 -4.41 -19.29
C PRO A 39 -5.70 -4.39 -20.63
N SER A 40 -6.06 -3.20 -21.15
CA SER A 40 -6.80 -3.08 -22.41
C SER A 40 -5.99 -3.61 -23.60
N PHE A 41 -4.65 -3.53 -23.53
CA PHE A 41 -3.75 -4.07 -24.54
C PHE A 41 -3.86 -5.61 -24.68
N PHE A 42 -4.18 -6.31 -23.59
CA PHE A 42 -4.20 -7.78 -23.55
C PHE A 42 -5.61 -8.36 -23.64
N ALA A 43 -6.55 -7.79 -22.87
CA ALA A 43 -7.90 -8.33 -22.71
C ALA A 43 -9.00 -7.37 -23.20
N GLY A 44 -8.63 -6.17 -23.69
CA GLY A 44 -9.58 -5.14 -24.09
C GLY A 44 -10.57 -4.81 -22.97
N ASP A 45 -11.82 -4.55 -23.37
CA ASP A 45 -12.91 -4.19 -22.45
C ASP A 45 -13.35 -5.35 -21.53
N GLN A 46 -12.94 -6.59 -21.83
CA GLN A 46 -13.34 -7.77 -21.06
C GLN A 46 -12.60 -7.91 -19.72
N PHE A 47 -11.49 -7.17 -19.51
CA PHE A 47 -10.68 -7.33 -18.30
C PHE A 47 -11.49 -7.10 -17.00
N SER A 48 -12.34 -6.07 -16.99
CA SER A 48 -13.15 -5.74 -15.81
C SER A 48 -14.16 -6.84 -15.50
N GLU A 49 -14.88 -7.33 -16.50
CA GLU A 49 -15.89 -8.39 -16.34
C GLU A 49 -15.24 -9.71 -15.89
N ARG A 50 -14.09 -10.07 -16.47
CA ARG A 50 -13.32 -11.26 -16.07
C ARG A 50 -12.81 -11.15 -14.64
N THR A 51 -12.39 -9.97 -14.23
CA THR A 51 -11.97 -9.69 -12.85
C THR A 51 -13.15 -9.82 -11.89
N GLU A 52 -14.32 -9.26 -12.23
CA GLU A 52 -15.53 -9.34 -11.42
C GLU A 52 -16.02 -10.79 -11.26
N THR A 53 -15.95 -11.59 -12.33
CA THR A 53 -16.26 -13.03 -12.29
C THR A 53 -15.38 -13.75 -11.25
N MET A 54 -14.07 -13.52 -11.29
CA MET A 54 -13.13 -14.12 -10.34
C MET A 54 -13.37 -13.65 -8.91
N VAL A 55 -13.58 -12.34 -8.72
CA VAL A 55 -13.87 -11.75 -7.41
C VAL A 55 -15.16 -12.35 -6.81
N SER A 56 -16.21 -12.49 -7.61
CA SER A 56 -17.48 -13.12 -7.21
C SER A 56 -17.26 -14.55 -6.73
N SER A 57 -16.53 -15.37 -7.49
CA SER A 57 -16.23 -16.75 -7.08
C SER A 57 -15.38 -16.83 -5.80
N ILE A 58 -14.51 -15.86 -5.54
CA ILE A 58 -13.75 -15.79 -4.28
C ILE A 58 -14.69 -15.46 -3.11
N LEU A 59 -15.64 -14.54 -3.32
CA LEU A 59 -16.59 -14.11 -2.30
C LEU A 59 -17.60 -15.19 -1.90
N GLU A 60 -17.89 -16.16 -2.76
CA GLU A 60 -18.72 -17.33 -2.43
C GLU A 60 -18.06 -18.26 -1.39
N GLN A 61 -16.74 -18.17 -1.21
CA GLN A 61 -16.03 -19.00 -0.25
C GLN A 61 -16.27 -18.51 1.19
N PRO A 62 -16.53 -19.43 2.16
CA PRO A 62 -16.78 -19.05 3.54
C PRO A 62 -15.61 -18.25 4.14
N SER A 63 -15.95 -17.20 4.90
CA SER A 63 -14.98 -16.35 5.63
C SER A 63 -13.97 -15.60 4.75
N THR A 64 -14.26 -15.42 3.46
CA THR A 64 -13.43 -14.62 2.55
C THR A 64 -13.39 -13.15 2.94
N ARG A 65 -12.20 -12.55 2.86
CA ARG A 65 -12.00 -11.10 2.89
C ARG A 65 -11.10 -10.69 1.72
N LEU A 66 -11.62 -9.83 0.83
CA LEU A 66 -10.81 -9.33 -0.27
C LEU A 66 -9.68 -8.41 0.20
N PRO A 67 -8.50 -8.48 -0.44
CA PRO A 67 -7.43 -7.52 -0.24
C PRO A 67 -7.93 -6.09 -0.47
N GLY A 68 -7.61 -5.18 0.45
CA GLY A 68 -8.01 -3.77 0.37
C GLY A 68 -9.33 -3.41 1.04
N ASN A 69 -10.24 -4.36 1.34
CA ASN A 69 -11.55 -4.06 1.96
C ASN A 69 -11.42 -3.22 3.24
N LYS A 70 -10.49 -3.58 4.15
CA LYS A 70 -10.25 -2.83 5.39
C LYS A 70 -9.88 -1.36 5.14
N ARG A 71 -9.14 -1.08 4.07
CA ARG A 71 -8.73 0.28 3.69
C ARG A 71 -9.91 1.05 3.10
N LEU A 72 -10.74 0.41 2.27
CA LEU A 72 -11.95 1.01 1.71
C LEU A 72 -12.97 1.37 2.80
N GLU A 73 -13.22 0.47 3.76
CA GLU A 73 -14.13 0.74 4.87
C GLU A 73 -13.64 1.90 5.74
N LYS A 74 -12.34 1.96 6.07
CA LYS A 74 -11.76 3.10 6.78
C LYS A 74 -11.88 4.41 5.99
N ARG A 75 -11.77 4.35 4.66
CA ARG A 75 -11.93 5.53 3.79
C ARG A 75 -13.37 6.04 3.84
N LYS A 76 -14.37 5.17 3.74
CA LYS A 76 -15.80 5.53 3.89
C LYS A 76 -16.09 6.20 5.24
N ILE A 77 -15.52 5.65 6.33
CA ILE A 77 -15.66 6.25 7.66
C ILE A 77 -15.06 7.66 7.70
N ARG A 78 -13.87 7.88 7.12
CA ARG A 78 -13.28 9.22 7.03
C ARG A 78 -14.10 10.16 6.14
N GLU A 79 -14.64 9.68 5.03
CA GLU A 79 -15.46 10.49 4.13
C GLU A 79 -16.71 11.02 4.85
N SER A 80 -17.37 10.19 5.67
CA SER A 80 -18.55 10.59 6.44
C SER A 80 -18.24 11.41 7.69
N SER A 81 -17.19 11.07 8.44
CA SER A 81 -16.86 11.74 9.71
C SER A 81 -16.08 13.04 9.54
N GLN A 82 -15.56 13.29 8.34
CA GLN A 82 -14.57 14.32 8.03
C GLN A 82 -13.33 14.36 8.95
N SER A 83 -13.06 13.29 9.70
CA SER A 83 -12.03 13.23 10.74
C SER A 83 -11.28 11.90 10.75
N ILE A 84 -10.03 11.91 11.23
CA ILE A 84 -9.22 10.70 11.42
C ILE A 84 -8.98 10.51 12.91
N THR A 85 -9.39 9.36 13.44
CA THR A 85 -9.10 8.99 14.83
C THR A 85 -7.64 8.55 14.97
N ILE A 86 -6.89 9.25 15.82
CA ILE A 86 -5.52 8.90 16.20
C ILE A 86 -5.44 8.80 17.73
N SER A 87 -4.36 8.19 18.25
CA SER A 87 -4.14 8.18 19.70
C SER A 87 -3.86 9.58 20.21
N LYS A 88 -4.29 9.88 21.44
CA LYS A 88 -4.00 11.15 22.11
C LYS A 88 -2.50 11.43 22.17
N GLU A 89 -1.71 10.41 22.48
CA GLU A 89 -0.25 10.51 22.52
C GLU A 89 0.34 10.97 21.17
N LEU A 90 -0.14 10.41 20.05
CA LEU A 90 0.33 10.82 18.72
C LEU A 90 -0.10 12.27 18.40
N PHE A 91 -1.33 12.65 18.76
CA PHE A 91 -1.81 14.02 18.58
C PHE A 91 -0.96 15.04 19.34
N GLU A 92 -0.61 14.73 20.60
CA GLU A 92 0.23 15.58 21.43
C GLU A 92 1.66 15.69 20.87
N LYS A 93 2.23 14.59 20.33
CA LYS A 93 3.54 14.60 19.69
C LYS A 93 3.55 15.49 18.44
N ILE A 94 2.58 15.34 17.55
CA ILE A 94 2.49 16.14 16.32
C ILE A 94 2.27 17.61 16.64
N SER A 95 1.41 17.93 17.62
CA SER A 95 1.12 19.32 18.01
C SER A 95 2.33 20.09 18.54
N LYS A 96 3.39 19.40 19.00
CA LYS A 96 4.65 20.03 19.44
C LYS A 96 5.62 20.36 18.30
N LEU A 97 5.37 19.83 17.10
CA LEU A 97 6.20 20.05 15.91
C LEU A 97 5.70 21.21 15.04
N SER A 98 4.49 21.69 15.30
CA SER A 98 3.85 22.85 14.65
C SER A 98 4.13 24.13 15.43
#